data_AF-A0A3S1E001-F1
#
_entry.id   AF-A0A3S1E001-F1
#
_cell.length_a   1.000
_cell.length_b   1.000
_cell.length_c   1.000
_cell.angle_alpha   90.00
_cell.angle_beta   90.00
_cell.angle_gamma   90.00
#
_symmetry.space_group_name_H-M   'P 1'
#
loop_
_entity.id
_entity.type
_entity.pdbx_description
1 polymer ?
#
loop_
_entity_poly.entity_id
_entity_poly.type
_entity_poly.pdbx_seq_one_letter_code
_entity_poly.pdbx_strand_id
1 'polypeptide(L)' 'MIVLGLTGSIGMGKSATAKMFAEAGVPVHDSDETVHRLYSGKAAPLVEAAFPGTTQAGVVDRVKLAGKVLADPAALK' A
#
# COMPACT_ATOMS: atom_id res chain seq x y z
N MET A 1 -1.80 -21.77 -11.97
CA MET A 1 -0.93 -21.16 -10.94
C MET A 1 -1.78 -20.88 -9.72
N ILE A 2 -1.33 -21.27 -8.52
CA ILE A 2 -2.06 -21.01 -7.26
C ILE A 2 -1.59 -19.67 -6.70
N VAL A 3 -2.51 -18.81 -6.26
CA VAL A 3 -2.21 -17.54 -5.60
C VAL A 3 -2.50 -17.68 -4.11
N LEU A 4 -1.52 -17.37 -3.28
CA LEU A 4 -1.59 -17.50 -1.82
C LEU A 4 -1.49 -16.11 -1.18
N GLY A 5 -2.46 -15.78 -0.32
CA GLY A 5 -2.42 -14.56 0.48
C GLY A 5 -1.67 -14.78 1.80
N LEU A 6 -0.55 -14.08 1.99
CA LEU A 6 0.18 -14.08 3.25
C LEU A 6 -0.25 -12.87 4.09
N THR A 7 -0.88 -13.13 5.25
CA THR A 7 -1.39 -12.09 6.15
C THR A 7 -1.06 -12.39 7.62
N GLY A 8 -1.41 -11.47 8.51
CA GLY A 8 -1.07 -11.48 9.94
C GLY A 8 -0.97 -10.05 10.50
N SER A 9 -1.03 -9.92 11.82
CA SER A 9 -0.90 -8.62 12.50
C SER A 9 0.52 -8.02 12.41
N ILE A 10 0.69 -6.80 12.92
CA ILE A 10 2.01 -6.16 13.06
C ILE A 10 2.89 -7.04 13.96
N GLY A 11 4.15 -7.26 13.56
CA GLY A 11 5.11 -8.06 14.34
C GLY A 11 4.96 -9.59 14.25
N MET A 12 4.00 -10.11 13.47
CA MET A 12 3.74 -11.56 13.37
C MET A 12 4.66 -12.31 12.40
N GLY A 13 5.74 -11.69 11.92
CA GLY A 13 6.71 -12.35 11.05
C GLY A 13 6.33 -12.47 9.57
N LYS A 14 5.28 -11.79 9.09
CA LYS A 14 4.88 -11.80 7.66
C LYS A 14 6.05 -11.57 6.70
N SER A 15 6.84 -10.51 6.92
CA SER A 15 7.97 -10.18 6.05
C SER A 15 9.09 -11.24 6.13
N ALA A 16 9.26 -11.90 7.27
CA ALA A 16 10.20 -13.00 7.43
C ALA A 16 9.75 -14.22 6.62
N THR A 17 8.47 -14.61 6.73
CA THR A 17 7.89 -15.71 5.94
C THR A 17 7.89 -15.41 4.44
N ALA A 18 7.58 -14.17 4.04
CA ALA A 18 7.66 -13.73 2.66
C ALA A 18 9.09 -13.88 2.10
N LYS A 19 10.11 -13.50 2.88
CA LYS A 19 11.51 -13.69 2.50
C LYS A 19 11.87 -15.16 2.33
N MET A 20 11.41 -16.03 3.24
CA MET A 20 11.64 -17.48 3.12
C MET A 20 11.03 -18.06 1.82
N PHE A 21 9.85 -17.60 1.41
CA PHE A 21 9.26 -17.99 0.12
C PHE A 21 10.13 -17.55 -1.07
N ALA A 22 10.60 -16.30 -1.05
CA ALA A 22 11.47 -15.79 -2.10
C ALA A 22 12.81 -16.55 -2.17
N GLU A 23 13.41 -16.87 -1.02
CA GLU A 23 14.63 -17.69 -0.91
C GLU A 23 14.42 -19.12 -1.43
N ALA A 24 13.20 -19.66 -1.29
CA ALA A 24 12.81 -20.94 -1.86
C ALA A 24 12.44 -20.88 -3.36
N GLY A 25 12.63 -19.73 -4.02
CA GLY A 25 12.34 -19.53 -5.45
C GLY A 25 10.85 -19.31 -5.77
N VAL A 26 10.01 -19.09 -4.76
CA VAL A 26 8.59 -18.74 -4.97
C VAL A 26 8.49 -17.25 -5.27
N PRO A 27 7.84 -16.82 -6.36
CA PRO A 27 7.60 -15.40 -6.62
C PRO A 27 6.77 -14.75 -5.50
N VAL A 28 7.26 -13.63 -4.97
CA VAL A 28 6.60 -12.90 -3.87
C VAL A 28 6.19 -11.51 -4.35
N HIS A 29 4.98 -11.11 -4.00
CA HIS A 29 4.46 -9.76 -4.20
C HIS A 29 4.19 -9.12 -2.83
N ASP A 30 4.98 -8.11 -2.47
CA ASP A 30 4.74 -7.31 -1.27
C ASP A 30 3.77 -6.17 -1.60
N SER A 31 2.59 -6.20 -0.96
CA SER A 31 1.55 -5.19 -1.17
C SER A 31 1.91 -3.83 -0.59
N ASP A 32 2.59 -3.79 0.56
CA ASP A 32 2.98 -2.54 1.23
C ASP A 32 4.04 -1.80 0.42
N GLU A 33 5.07 -2.52 -0.05
CA GLU A 33 6.11 -1.97 -0.92
C GLU A 33 5.52 -1.48 -2.25
N THR A 34 4.60 -2.26 -2.84
CA THR A 34 3.94 -1.91 -4.09
C THR A 34 3.15 -0.62 -3.96
N VAL A 35 2.35 -0.46 -2.89
CA VAL A 35 1.61 0.77 -2.63
C VAL A 35 2.57 1.94 -2.41
N HIS A 36 3.68 1.74 -1.69
CA HIS A 36 4.68 2.79 -1.49
C HIS A 36 5.25 3.30 -2.81
N ARG A 37 5.62 2.40 -3.73
CA ARG A 37 6.08 2.74 -5.09
C ARG A 37 5.02 3.42 -5.95
N LEU A 38 3.75 3.05 -5.78
CA LEU A 38 2.66 3.71 -6.49
C LEU A 38 2.45 5.14 -5.98
N TYR A 39 2.51 5.33 -4.66
CA TYR A 39 2.32 6.61 -4.00
C TYR A 39 3.44 7.61 -4.29
N SER A 40 4.64 7.14 -4.62
CA SER A 40 5.76 7.99 -5.05
C SER A 40 5.67 8.51 -6.49
N GLY A 41 4.54 8.29 -7.18
CA GLY A 41 4.32 8.88 -8.49
C GLY A 41 2.99 8.49 -9.13
N LYS A 42 2.92 7.28 -9.69
CA LYS A 42 1.82 6.87 -10.59
C LYS A 42 0.43 7.00 -9.98
N ALA A 43 0.27 6.77 -8.68
CA ALA A 43 -1.01 6.92 -8.00
C ALA A 43 -1.31 8.36 -7.58
N ALA A 44 -0.30 9.24 -7.47
CA ALA A 44 -0.51 10.61 -7.02
C ALA A 44 -1.58 11.38 -7.82
N PRO A 45 -1.58 11.43 -9.17
CA PRO A 45 -2.63 12.16 -9.88
C PRO A 45 -4.04 11.57 -9.67
N LEU A 46 -4.15 10.24 -9.50
CA LEU A 46 -5.42 9.57 -9.24
C LEU A 46 -5.93 9.86 -7.83
N VAL A 47 -5.03 9.81 -6.84
CA VAL A 47 -5.32 10.13 -5.45
C VAL A 47 -5.67 11.61 -5.28
N GLU A 48 -4.97 12.51 -5.96
CA GLU A 48 -5.27 13.95 -5.95
C GLU A 48 -6.64 14.23 -6.56
N ALA A 49 -7.03 13.55 -7.64
CA ALA A 49 -8.34 13.72 -8.25
C ALA A 49 -9.48 13.25 -7.33
N ALA A 50 -9.30 12.13 -6.62
CA ALA A 50 -10.30 11.60 -5.68
C ALA A 50 -10.32 12.37 -4.35
N PHE A 51 -9.14 12.79 -3.88
CA PHE A 51 -8.95 13.48 -2.61
C PHE A 51 -8.07 14.73 -2.81
N PRO A 52 -8.65 15.85 -3.30
CA PRO A 52 -7.87 17.05 -3.62
C PRO A 52 -7.06 17.58 -2.44
N GLY A 53 -5.84 18.04 -2.67
CA GLY A 53 -4.92 18.57 -1.66
C GLY A 53 -4.20 17.50 -0.81
N THR A 54 -4.21 16.24 -1.24
CA THR A 54 -3.55 15.12 -0.53
C THR A 54 -2.23 14.69 -1.17
N THR A 55 -1.79 15.38 -2.22
CA THR A 55 -0.48 15.17 -2.83
C THR A 55 0.42 16.40 -2.71
N GLN A 56 1.72 16.18 -2.79
CA GLN A 56 2.75 17.21 -2.82
C GLN A 56 3.87 16.78 -3.77
N ALA A 57 4.23 17.66 -4.71
CA ALA A 57 5.31 17.42 -5.68
C ALA A 57 5.20 16.08 -6.43
N GLY A 58 3.97 15.65 -6.78
CA GLY A 58 3.74 14.39 -7.50
C GLY A 58 3.81 13.14 -6.62
N VAL A 59 3.81 13.28 -5.30
CA VAL A 59 3.82 12.18 -4.32
C VAL A 59 2.60 12.30 -3.40
N VAL A 60 2.04 11.18 -2.99
CA VAL A 60 0.93 11.14 -2.02
C VAL A 60 1.44 11.49 -0.62
N ASP A 61 0.84 12.51 0.00
CA ASP A 61 1.01 12.85 1.40
C ASP A 61 0.06 11.97 2.24
N ARG A 62 0.61 10.92 2.82
CA ARG A 62 -0.14 9.94 3.63
C ARG A 62 -0.85 10.57 4.83
N VAL A 63 -0.30 11.63 5.42
CA VAL A 63 -0.90 12.28 6.59
C VAL A 63 -2.13 13.06 6.17
N LYS A 64 -2.02 13.84 5.09
CA LYS A 64 -3.17 14.58 4.53
C LYS A 64 -4.25 13.64 4.02
N LEU A 65 -3.86 12.57 3.31
CA LEU A 65 -4.80 11.57 2.83
C LEU A 65 -5.53 10.89 3.98
N ALA A 66 -4.80 10.44 5.01
CA ALA A 66 -5.40 9.83 6.20
C ALA A 66 -6.40 10.76 6.89
N GLY A 67 -6.08 12.05 6.99
CA GLY A 67 -7.00 13.05 7.56
C GLY A 67 -8.31 13.20 6.79
N LYS A 68 -8.31 12.98 5.47
CA LYS A 68 -9.53 13.01 4.64
C LYS A 68 -10.30 11.71 4.66
N VAL A 69 -9.61 10.58 4.62
CA VAL A 69 -10.22 9.27 4.40
C VAL A 69 -10.67 8.62 5.72
N LEU A 70 -9.91 8.75 6.80
CA LEU A 70 -10.23 8.07 8.07
C LEU A 70 -11.46 8.66 8.78
N ALA A 71 -11.84 9.89 8.46
CA ALA A 71 -13.02 10.55 9.02
C ALA A 71 -14.30 10.24 8.22
N ASP A 72 -14.19 9.64 7.03
CA ASP A 72 -15.32 9.34 6.14
C ASP A 72 -15.37 7.83 5.82
N PRO A 73 -16.28 7.07 6.45
CA PRO A 73 -16.46 5.64 6.18
C PRO A 73 -16.82 5.33 4.72
N ALA A 74 -17.42 6.28 3.99
CA ALA A 74 -17.72 6.10 2.57
C ALA A 74 -16.47 6.24 1.70
N ALA A 75 -15.47 7.03 2.15
CA ALA A 75 -14.17 7.14 1.49
C ALA A 75 -13.27 5.90 1.71
N LEU A 76 -13.59 5.06 2.69
CA LEU A 76 -12.89 3.80 3.00
C LEU A 76 -13.49 2.56 2.28
N LYS A 77 -14.61 2.71 1.59
CA LYS A 77 -15.28 1.63 0.83
C LYS A 77 -14.88 1.65 -0.64
#